data_AF-A0A2J8VRL4-F1
#
_entry.id   AF-A0A2J8VRL4-F1
#
_cell.length_a   1.000
_cell.length_b   1.000
_cell.length_c   1.000
_cell.angle_alpha   90.00
_cell.angle_beta   90.00
_cell.angle_gamma   90.00
#
_symmetry.space_group_name_H-M   'P 1'
#
loop_
_entity.id
_entity.type
_entity.pdbx_description
1 polymer ?
#
loop_
_entity_poly.entity_id
_entity_poly.type
_entity_poly.pdbx_seq_one_letter_code
_entity_poly.pdbx_strand_id
1 'polypeptide(L)'
;EISEVDCKDALEMICNLESEGDEKSALVLCTAFLSRQLQQGDMYCAWELTLFWSKLQQRVEPSIQVYLERCRQLSLLTKTVYHIFFLIKVINSERWGLTVLPRLISNSWAQAILRALAFQSGGITGMSHHT
;
A
#
# COMPACT_ATOMS: atom_id res chain seq x y z
N GLU A 1 12.57 -20.18 4.48
CA GLU A 1 13.72 -19.28 4.24
C GLU A 1 13.37 -17.82 3.98
N ILE A 2 12.16 -17.45 3.53
CA ILE A 2 11.75 -16.03 3.54
C ILE A 2 11.26 -15.60 4.94
N SER A 3 10.75 -16.52 5.77
CA SER A 3 10.06 -16.26 7.05
C SER A 3 10.89 -15.53 8.12
N GLU A 4 12.21 -15.57 8.04
CA GLU A 4 13.11 -15.03 9.08
C GLU A 4 13.79 -13.71 8.68
N VAL A 5 13.66 -13.29 7.42
CA VAL A 5 14.29 -12.05 6.92
C VAL A 5 13.45 -10.84 7.35
N ASP A 6 14.09 -9.88 8.01
CA ASP A 6 13.49 -8.59 8.37
C ASP A 6 13.15 -7.77 7.11
N CYS A 7 12.10 -6.96 7.17
CA CYS A 7 11.67 -6.19 6.00
C CYS A 7 12.75 -5.21 5.52
N LYS A 8 13.57 -4.71 6.44
CA LYS A 8 14.69 -3.83 6.11
C LYS A 8 15.78 -4.55 5.33
N ASP A 9 16.16 -5.76 5.74
CA ASP A 9 17.15 -6.59 5.05
C ASP A 9 16.61 -7.02 3.67
N ALA A 10 15.32 -7.32 3.59
CA ALA A 10 14.65 -7.60 2.33
C ALA A 10 14.72 -6.42 1.35
N LEU A 11 14.45 -5.20 1.83
CA LEU A 11 14.58 -3.98 1.03
C LEU A 11 16.02 -3.74 0.59
N GLU A 12 17.01 -3.99 1.44
CA GLU A 12 18.42 -3.87 1.08
C GLU A 12 18.80 -4.85 -0.04
N MET A 13 18.41 -6.13 0.07
CA MET A 13 18.63 -7.12 -1.00
C MET A 13 17.96 -6.72 -2.31
N ILE A 14 16.73 -6.22 -2.26
CA ILE A 14 15.99 -5.76 -3.44
C ILE A 14 16.69 -4.55 -4.09
N CYS A 15 17.12 -3.56 -3.29
CA CYS A 15 17.85 -2.39 -3.77
C CYS A 15 19.21 -2.77 -4.40
N ASN A 16 19.90 -3.75 -3.82
CA ASN A 16 21.17 -4.24 -4.37
C ASN A 16 20.94 -4.86 -5.75
N LEU A 17 19.94 -5.74 -5.91
CA LEU A 17 19.58 -6.32 -7.21
C LEU A 17 19.16 -5.25 -8.23
N GLU A 18 18.39 -4.23 -7.82
CA GLU A 18 18.04 -3.10 -8.68
C GLU A 18 19.31 -2.35 -9.15
N SER A 19 20.26 -2.11 -8.23
CA SER A 19 21.50 -1.39 -8.53
C SER A 19 22.45 -2.15 -9.45
N GLU A 20 22.42 -3.49 -9.40
CA GLU A 20 23.14 -4.38 -10.31
C GLU A 20 22.49 -4.46 -11.70
N GLY A 21 21.29 -3.87 -11.87
CA GLY A 21 20.51 -3.88 -13.10
C GLY A 21 19.66 -5.13 -13.31
N ASP A 22 19.60 -6.04 -12.32
CA ASP A 22 18.71 -7.20 -12.36
C ASP A 22 17.31 -6.85 -11.84
N GLU A 23 16.64 -5.96 -12.58
CA GLU A 23 15.30 -5.47 -12.24
C GLU A 23 14.26 -6.59 -12.18
N LYS A 24 14.46 -7.68 -12.95
CA LYS A 24 13.52 -8.82 -12.97
C LYS A 24 13.62 -9.64 -11.68
N SER A 25 14.84 -9.97 -11.25
CA SER A 25 15.01 -10.69 -9.97
C SER A 25 14.61 -9.82 -8.79
N ALA A 26 14.94 -8.52 -8.82
CA ALA A 26 14.46 -7.55 -7.84
C ALA A 26 12.92 -7.53 -7.77
N LEU A 27 12.23 -7.60 -8.91
CA LEU A 27 10.77 -7.59 -8.96
C LEU A 27 10.16 -8.87 -8.40
N VAL A 28 10.74 -10.03 -8.74
CA VAL A 28 10.29 -11.32 -8.20
C VAL A 28 10.45 -11.33 -6.68
N LEU A 29 11.61 -10.91 -6.16
CA LEU A 29 11.88 -10.85 -4.74
C LEU A 29 10.94 -9.86 -4.02
N CYS A 30 10.77 -8.66 -4.59
CA CYS A 30 9.88 -7.63 -4.07
C CYS A 30 8.42 -8.11 -4.04
N THR A 31 7.96 -8.79 -5.11
CA THR A 31 6.61 -9.35 -5.18
C THR A 31 6.38 -10.45 -4.16
N ALA A 32 7.38 -11.32 -3.94
CA ALA A 32 7.32 -12.39 -2.95
C ALA A 32 7.23 -11.85 -1.52
N PHE A 33 8.08 -10.88 -1.15
CA PHE A 33 8.04 -10.23 0.15
C PHE A 33 6.75 -9.45 0.38
N LEU A 34 6.30 -8.69 -0.63
CA LEU A 34 5.06 -7.94 -0.54
C LEU A 34 3.89 -8.90 -0.31
N SER A 35 3.78 -9.96 -1.12
CA SER A 35 2.74 -10.98 -0.97
C SER A 35 2.70 -11.58 0.43
N ARG A 36 3.88 -11.85 1.02
CA ARG A 36 3.98 -12.33 2.41
C ARG A 36 3.43 -11.30 3.40
N GLN A 37 3.84 -10.04 3.31
CA GLN A 37 3.36 -9.01 4.24
C GLN A 37 1.85 -8.80 4.12
N LEU A 38 1.30 -8.82 2.90
CA LEU A 38 -0.13 -8.75 2.67
C LEU A 38 -0.90 -9.89 3.35
N GLN A 39 -0.38 -11.13 3.25
CA GLN A 39 -0.95 -12.32 3.85
C GLN A 39 -0.84 -12.35 5.39
N GLN A 40 0.28 -11.83 5.93
CA GLN A 40 0.52 -11.75 7.37
C GLN A 40 -0.16 -10.54 8.01
N GLY A 41 -0.58 -9.55 7.22
CA GLY A 41 -1.15 -8.30 7.69
C GLY A 41 -0.12 -7.36 8.32
N ASP A 42 1.17 -7.61 8.08
CA ASP A 42 2.27 -6.79 8.59
C ASP A 42 2.31 -5.44 7.87
N MET A 43 2.34 -4.36 8.64
CA MET A 43 2.35 -2.99 8.11
C MET A 43 3.75 -2.37 8.14
N TYR A 44 4.74 -3.00 8.78
CA TYR A 44 6.09 -2.47 8.86
C TYR A 44 6.72 -2.42 7.47
N CYS A 45 7.11 -1.22 7.03
CA CYS A 45 7.67 -0.95 5.69
C CYS A 45 6.78 -1.36 4.49
N ALA A 46 5.52 -1.75 4.73
CA ALA A 46 4.63 -2.24 3.69
C ALA A 46 4.31 -1.18 2.63
N TRP A 47 4.25 0.10 3.01
CA TRP A 47 4.03 1.19 2.07
C TRP A 47 5.25 1.42 1.17
N GLU A 48 6.44 1.48 1.75
CA GLU A 48 7.72 1.61 1.05
C GLU A 48 7.91 0.47 0.05
N LEU A 49 7.64 -0.76 0.49
CA LEU A 49 7.71 -1.95 -0.35
C LEU A 49 6.67 -1.92 -1.48
N THR A 50 5.44 -1.49 -1.21
CA THR A 50 4.38 -1.34 -2.24
C THR A 50 4.77 -0.29 -3.29
N LEU A 51 5.34 0.83 -2.85
CA LEU A 51 5.80 1.90 -3.75
C LEU A 51 6.98 1.45 -4.61
N PHE A 52 7.93 0.74 -3.99
CA PHE A 52 9.09 0.20 -4.69
C PHE A 52 8.67 -0.83 -5.74
N TRP A 53 7.83 -1.79 -5.33
CA TRP A 53 7.22 -2.78 -6.22
C TRP A 53 6.52 -2.13 -7.41
N SER A 54 5.71 -1.10 -7.17
CA SER A 54 4.97 -0.39 -8.22
C SER A 54 5.91 0.19 -9.28
N LYS A 55 6.97 0.88 -8.87
CA LYS A 55 7.95 1.48 -9.78
C LYS A 55 8.70 0.42 -10.58
N LEU A 56 9.12 -0.64 -9.90
CA LEU A 56 9.90 -1.70 -10.52
C LEU A 56 9.06 -2.51 -11.51
N GLN A 57 7.81 -2.82 -11.17
CA GLN A 57 6.86 -3.48 -12.06
C GLN A 57 6.66 -2.69 -13.36
N GLN A 58 6.58 -1.36 -13.27
CA GLN A 58 6.42 -0.48 -14.45
C GLN A 58 7.67 -0.39 -15.32
N ARG A 59 8.87 -0.47 -14.73
CA ARG A 59 10.12 -0.51 -15.50
C ARG A 59 10.29 -1.83 -16.23
N VAL A 60 10.01 -2.94 -15.55
CA VAL A 60 10.15 -4.29 -16.11
C VAL A 60 9.05 -4.58 -17.15
N GLU A 61 7.82 -4.13 -16.90
CA GLU A 61 6.66 -4.36 -17.76
C GLU A 61 5.72 -3.14 -17.78
N PRO A 62 5.90 -2.20 -18.73
CA PRO A 62 5.17 -0.93 -18.77
C PRO A 62 3.69 -1.05 -19.24
N SER A 63 3.15 -2.26 -19.31
CA SER A 63 1.76 -2.50 -19.69
C SER A 63 0.80 -2.21 -18.54
N ILE A 64 -0.05 -1.20 -18.71
CA ILE A 64 -1.08 -0.82 -17.72
C ILE A 64 -2.04 -1.97 -17.39
N GLN A 65 -2.37 -2.82 -18.37
CA GLN A 65 -3.27 -3.97 -18.16
C GLN A 65 -2.60 -5.02 -17.27
N VAL A 66 -1.32 -5.31 -17.53
CA VAL A 66 -0.55 -6.25 -16.71
C VAL A 66 -0.38 -5.70 -15.30
N TYR A 67 -0.04 -4.42 -15.16
CA TYR A 67 0.09 -3.76 -13.86
C TYR A 67 -1.20 -3.85 -13.03
N LEU A 68 -2.35 -3.51 -13.61
CA LEU A 68 -3.65 -3.58 -12.92
C LEU A 68 -4.00 -5.01 -12.52
N GLU A 69 -3.72 -5.99 -13.38
CA GLU A 69 -3.94 -7.41 -13.06
C GLU A 69 -3.04 -7.87 -11.89
N ARG A 70 -1.78 -7.41 -11.84
CA ARG A 70 -0.89 -7.68 -10.71
C ARG A 70 -1.39 -7.02 -9.41
N CYS A 71 -1.80 -5.75 -9.46
CA CYS A 71 -2.41 -5.09 -8.31
C CYS A 71 -3.67 -5.84 -7.84
N ARG A 72 -4.48 -6.34 -8.76
CA ARG A 72 -5.65 -7.18 -8.44
C ARG A 72 -5.24 -8.45 -7.71
N GLN A 73 -4.23 -9.17 -8.22
CA GLN A 73 -3.70 -10.38 -7.57
C GLN A 73 -3.22 -10.09 -6.14
N LEU A 74 -2.46 -9.01 -5.95
CA LEU A 74 -2.00 -8.59 -4.62
C LEU A 74 -3.18 -8.20 -3.70
N SER A 75 -4.20 -7.52 -4.23
CA SER A 75 -5.38 -7.10 -3.44
C SER A 75 -6.11 -8.29 -2.80
N LEU A 76 -6.14 -9.44 -3.48
CA LEU A 76 -6.75 -10.67 -2.96
C LEU A 76 -5.98 -11.28 -1.79
N LEU A 77 -4.70 -10.93 -1.62
CA LEU A 77 -3.87 -11.40 -0.52
C LEU A 77 -4.03 -10.54 0.74
N THR A 78 -4.54 -9.33 0.60
CA THR A 78 -4.59 -8.34 1.69
C THR A 78 -5.49 -8.80 2.84
N LYS A 79 -4.98 -8.71 4.07
CA LYS A 79 -5.75 -8.93 5.30
C LYS A 79 -6.24 -7.65 5.97
N THR A 80 -5.74 -6.49 5.53
CA THR A 80 -6.05 -5.20 6.16
C THR A 80 -6.49 -4.18 5.12
N VAL A 81 -7.39 -3.28 5.52
CA VAL A 81 -7.87 -2.18 4.69
C VAL A 81 -6.77 -1.18 4.32
N TYR A 82 -5.71 -1.09 5.14
CA TYR A 82 -4.56 -0.24 4.88
C TYR A 82 -3.78 -0.69 3.64
N HIS A 83 -3.57 -2.00 3.47
CA HIS A 83 -2.91 -2.54 2.29
C HIS A 83 -3.72 -2.30 1.01
N ILE A 84 -5.05 -2.44 1.09
CA ILE A 84 -5.95 -2.10 -0.02
C ILE A 84 -5.80 -0.60 -0.36
N PHE A 85 -5.73 0.26 0.65
CA PHE A 85 -5.51 1.68 0.45
C PHE A 85 -4.16 1.99 -0.22
N PHE A 86 -3.09 1.28 0.15
CA PHE A 86 -1.79 1.42 -0.51
C PHE A 86 -1.85 1.06 -1.99
N LEU A 87 -2.51 -0.06 -2.33
CA LEU A 87 -2.73 -0.47 -3.73
C LEU A 87 -3.54 0.57 -4.52
N ILE A 88 -4.60 1.12 -3.93
CA ILE A 88 -5.38 2.21 -4.56
C ILE A 88 -4.51 3.43 -4.82
N LYS A 89 -3.63 3.81 -3.88
CA LYS A 89 -2.72 4.95 -4.05
C LYS A 89 -1.77 4.74 -5.22
N VAL A 90 -1.13 3.57 -5.34
CA VAL A 90 -0.20 3.30 -6.45
C VAL A 90 -0.94 3.19 -7.79
N ILE A 91 -2.13 2.59 -7.84
CA ILE A 91 -2.98 2.57 -9.06
C ILE A 91 -3.36 3.99 -9.49
N ASN A 92 -3.75 4.84 -8.53
CA ASN A 92 -4.08 6.23 -8.82
C ASN A 92 -2.85 7.03 -9.26
N SER A 93 -1.67 6.75 -8.70
CA SER A 93 -0.42 7.36 -9.16
C SER A 93 -0.16 7.06 -10.64
N GLU A 94 -0.31 5.79 -11.05
CA GLU A 94 -0.11 5.37 -12.44
C GLU A 94 -1.14 5.98 -13.40
N ARG A 95 -2.42 6.05 -13.01
CA ARG A 95 -3.47 6.60 -13.87
C ARG A 95 -3.42 8.12 -14.03
N TRP A 96 -2.88 8.83 -13.05
CA TRP A 96 -3.03 10.29 -12.94
C TRP A 96 -1.72 11.08 -12.99
N GLY A 97 -0.61 10.46 -13.40
CA GLY A 97 0.60 11.15 -13.88
C GLY A 97 0.88 12.50 -13.21
N LEU A 98 1.17 12.48 -11.90
CA LEU A 98 1.85 13.54 -11.15
C LEU A 98 1.36 15.02 -11.20
N THR A 99 0.16 15.41 -11.66
CA THR A 99 -0.16 16.86 -11.80
C THR A 99 -1.42 17.43 -11.14
N VAL A 100 -2.39 16.64 -10.64
CA VAL A 100 -3.66 17.23 -10.14
C VAL A 100 -4.11 16.78 -8.74
N LEU A 101 -3.55 15.69 -8.20
CA LEU A 101 -4.28 14.91 -7.19
C LEU A 101 -3.94 15.04 -5.70
N PRO A 102 -2.76 15.55 -5.23
CA PRO A 102 -2.55 15.74 -3.79
C PRO A 102 -3.59 16.67 -3.15
N ARG A 103 -4.10 17.66 -3.91
CA ARG A 103 -5.06 18.64 -3.38
C ARG A 103 -6.49 18.09 -3.27
N LEU A 104 -6.94 17.27 -4.22
CA LEU A 104 -8.31 16.75 -4.23
C LEU A 104 -8.50 15.57 -3.27
N ILE A 105 -7.52 14.65 -3.21
CA ILE A 105 -7.56 13.55 -2.24
C ILE A 105 -7.34 14.05 -0.81
N SER A 106 -6.41 15.00 -0.58
CA SER A 106 -6.23 15.57 0.77
C SER A 106 -7.50 16.24 1.29
N ASN A 107 -8.22 16.99 0.44
CA ASN A 107 -9.47 17.63 0.84
C ASN A 107 -10.60 16.61 1.07
N SER A 108 -10.67 15.54 0.26
CA SER A 108 -11.70 14.51 0.43
C SER A 108 -11.46 13.63 1.66
N TRP A 109 -10.21 13.28 1.95
CA TRP A 109 -9.85 12.49 3.13
C TRP A 109 -9.99 13.26 4.43
N ALA A 110 -9.64 14.56 4.45
CA ALA A 110 -9.89 15.42 5.61
C ALA A 110 -11.41 15.46 5.95
N GLN A 111 -12.28 15.53 4.93
CA GLN A 111 -13.73 15.52 5.13
C GLN A 111 -14.26 14.15 5.58
N ALA A 112 -13.70 13.05 5.07
CA ALA A 112 -14.08 11.71 5.51
C ALA A 112 -13.68 11.45 6.97
N ILE A 113 -12.48 11.91 7.38
CA ILE A 113 -12.00 11.83 8.76
C ILE A 113 -12.84 12.73 9.69
N LEU A 114 -13.15 13.96 9.27
CA LEU A 114 -14.01 14.87 10.03
C LEU A 114 -15.43 14.30 10.23
N ARG A 115 -16.01 13.67 9.20
CA ARG A 115 -17.31 12.98 9.33
C ARG A 115 -17.26 11.79 10.27
N ALA A 116 -16.19 11.01 10.22
CA ALA A 116 -16.01 9.87 11.12
C ALA A 116 -15.88 10.33 12.59
N LEU A 117 -15.19 11.44 12.84
CA LEU A 117 -15.06 12.04 14.18
C LEU A 117 -16.37 12.68 14.66
N ALA A 118 -17.10 13.38 13.77
CA ALA A 118 -18.39 13.99 14.09
C ALA A 118 -19.49 12.95 14.39
N PHE A 119 -19.39 11.75 13.82
CA PHE A 119 -20.33 10.65 14.12
C PHE A 119 -20.13 10.09 15.54
N GLN A 120 -18.92 10.14 16.10
CA GLN A 120 -18.66 9.65 17.46
C GLN A 120 -19.04 10.66 18.55
N SER A 121 -19.13 11.97 18.25
CA SER A 121 -19.54 12.98 19.24
C SER A 121 -21.05 13.09 19.45
N GLY A 122 -21.88 12.41 18.66
CA GLY A 122 -23.34 12.48 18.74
C GLY A 122 -24.01 11.50 19.73
N GLY A 123 -23.23 10.69 20.44
CA GLY A 123 -23.74 9.53 21.20
C GLY A 123 -23.56 9.56 22.72
N ILE A 124 -23.30 10.72 23.34
CA ILE A 124 -23.18 10.80 24.80
C ILE A 124 -23.87 12.06 25.33
N THR A 125 -25.21 12.01 25.47
CA THR A 125 -25.93 12.92 26.38
C THR A 125 -26.58 12.08 27.47
N GLY A 126 -25.82 11.94 28.57
CA GLY A 126 -26.31 12.05 29.93
C GLY A 126 -27.35 11.05 30.41
N MET A 127 -26.89 9.88 30.86
CA MET A 127 -27.60 9.14 31.92
C MET A 127 -27.23 9.81 33.24
N SER A 128 -28.15 10.57 33.84
CA SER A 128 -27.96 11.10 35.20
C SER A 128 -28.74 10.28 36.21
N HIS A 129 -28.07 10.06 37.34
CA HIS A 129 -28.35 9.10 38.38
C HIS A 129 -29.61 9.38 39.22
N HIS A 130 -30.14 8.26 39.68
CA HIS A 130 -31.02 7.97 40.81
C HIS A 130 -30.71 8.74 42.11
N THR A 131 -31.73 9.28 42.77
CA THR A 131 -32.19 8.85 44.11
C THR A 131 -33.67 9.22 44.28
#